data_AF-A0AAI8FT27-F1
#
_entry.id   AF-A0AAI8FT27-F1
#
_cell.length_a   1.000
_cell.length_b   1.000
_cell.length_c   1.000
_cell.angle_alpha   90.00
_cell.angle_beta   90.00
_cell.angle_gamma   90.00
#
_symmetry.space_group_name_H-M   'P 1'
#
loop_
_entity.id
_entity.type
_entity.pdbx_description
1 polymer ?
#
loop_
_entity_poly.entity_id
_entity_poly.type
_entity_poly.pdbx_seq_one_letter_code
_entity_poly.pdbx_strand_id
1 'polypeptide(L)'
;MLCRACLAATISALYTQDIELLGQSLKDILIEPRRSKLITGFYDVQKAAYATGAIACGISGSGPTMFALVRKQHDANIVTKAMQDKFKEFNLNSNSWISAMSDKGAYILEKK
;
A
#
# COMPACT_ATOMS: atom_id res chain seq x y z
N MET A 1 -6.89 11.89 20.73
CA MET A 1 -5.59 11.43 21.29
C MET A 1 -4.82 10.54 20.29
N LEU A 2 -4.82 10.80 18.96
CA LEU A 2 -4.45 9.76 17.97
C LEU A 2 -3.34 10.10 16.94
N CYS A 3 -2.73 11.28 16.98
CA CYS A 3 -1.98 11.81 15.82
C CYS A 3 -0.44 11.66 15.92
N ARG A 4 0.15 11.59 17.12
CA ARG A 4 1.62 11.77 17.28
C ARG A 4 2.46 10.50 17.22
N ALA A 5 1.87 9.32 17.29
CA ALA A 5 2.61 8.07 17.47
C ALA A 5 2.71 7.18 16.23
N CYS A 6 2.03 7.48 15.12
CA CYS A 6 1.97 6.58 13.95
C CYS A 6 3.35 6.23 13.37
N LEU A 7 4.26 7.21 13.27
CA LEU A 7 5.61 6.96 12.78
C LEU A 7 6.43 6.09 13.75
N ALA A 8 6.46 6.48 15.03
CA ALA A 8 7.19 5.72 16.05
C ALA A 8 6.64 4.30 16.20
N ALA A 9 5.31 4.14 16.17
CA ALA A 9 4.65 2.83 16.19
C ALA A 9 4.96 2.01 14.94
N THR A 10 5.04 2.62 13.76
CA THR A 10 5.44 1.93 12.52
C THR A 10 6.89 1.44 12.60
N ILE A 11 7.80 2.27 13.09
CA ILE A 11 9.21 1.88 13.29
C ILE A 11 9.30 0.74 14.32
N SER A 12 8.60 0.87 15.45
CA SER A 12 8.54 -0.17 16.48
C SER A 12 7.98 -1.48 15.93
N ALA A 13 6.87 -1.43 15.18
CA ALA A 13 6.24 -2.58 14.57
C ALA A 13 7.18 -3.33 13.63
N LEU A 14 7.94 -2.61 12.81
CA LEU A 14 8.94 -3.22 11.93
C LEU A 14 10.09 -3.84 12.74
N TYR A 15 10.57 -3.15 13.78
CA TYR A 15 11.66 -3.64 14.65
C TYR A 15 11.27 -4.90 15.43
N THR A 16 10.06 -4.95 15.97
CA THR A 16 9.54 -6.09 16.75
C THR A 16 8.81 -7.13 15.91
N GLN A 17 8.77 -6.96 14.58
CA GLN A 17 8.04 -7.81 13.64
C GLN A 17 6.53 -7.93 13.95
N ASP A 18 5.95 -6.90 14.57
CA ASP A 18 4.54 -6.82 14.91
C ASP A 18 3.72 -6.30 13.72
N ILE A 19 3.24 -7.24 12.90
CA ILE A 19 2.45 -6.92 11.71
C ILE A 19 1.08 -6.34 12.04
N GLU A 20 0.50 -6.68 13.20
CA GLU A 20 -0.79 -6.12 13.61
C GLU A 20 -0.63 -4.65 13.96
N LEU A 21 0.40 -4.32 14.75
CA LEU A 21 0.76 -2.94 15.04
C LEU A 21 1.09 -2.18 13.75
N LEU A 22 1.80 -2.80 12.81
CA LEU A 22 2.15 -2.20 11.52
C LEU A 22 0.89 -1.75 10.76
N GLY A 23 -0.12 -2.63 10.64
CA GLY A 23 -1.37 -2.29 9.96
C GLY A 23 -2.16 -1.19 10.69
N GLN A 24 -2.08 -1.14 12.02
CA GLN A 24 -2.74 -0.10 12.81
C GLN A 24 -2.02 1.26 12.72
N SER A 25 -0.69 1.25 12.56
CA SER A 25 0.17 2.43 12.63
C SER A 25 0.45 3.08 11.28
N LEU A 26 0.42 2.32 10.17
CA LEU A 26 0.75 2.79 8.83
C LEU A 26 -0.43 3.57 8.21
N LYS A 27 -0.74 4.72 8.82
CA LYS A 27 -1.82 5.63 8.43
C LYS A 27 -1.27 6.99 8.10
N ASP A 28 -1.56 7.47 6.90
CA ASP A 28 -1.24 8.83 6.50
C ASP A 28 -2.42 9.76 6.80
N ILE A 29 -2.24 10.59 7.83
CA ILE A 29 -3.25 11.54 8.31
C ILE A 29 -2.99 12.97 7.82
N LEU A 30 -1.88 13.20 7.12
CA LEU A 30 -1.46 14.53 6.69
C LEU A 30 -1.58 14.70 5.17
N ILE A 31 -1.01 13.78 4.40
CA ILE A 31 -0.85 13.92 2.96
C ILE A 31 -1.98 13.21 2.21
N GLU A 32 -2.33 11.97 2.61
CA GLU A 32 -3.42 11.21 2.01
C GLU A 32 -4.76 11.98 1.97
N PRO A 33 -5.27 12.62 3.05
CA PRO A 33 -6.55 13.34 2.98
C PRO A 33 -6.55 14.51 1.99
N ARG A 34 -5.36 15.07 1.69
CA ARG A 34 -5.19 16.17 0.74
C ARG A 34 -5.05 15.66 -0.69
N ARG A 35 -4.35 14.54 -0.88
CA ARG A 35 -4.02 14.00 -2.21
C ARG A 35 -5.00 12.95 -2.72
N SER A 36 -5.75 12.27 -1.85
CA SER A 36 -6.73 11.25 -2.22
C SER A 36 -7.75 11.78 -3.22
N LYS A 37 -8.10 13.07 -3.13
CA LYS A 37 -8.98 13.78 -4.06
C LYS A 37 -8.47 13.84 -5.51
N LEU A 38 -7.17 13.66 -5.72
CA LEU A 38 -6.54 13.63 -7.05
C LEU A 38 -6.56 12.23 -7.68
N ILE A 39 -6.92 11.21 -6.91
CA ILE A 39 -6.97 9.81 -7.33
C ILE A 39 -8.44 9.38 -7.30
N THR A 40 -9.07 9.31 -8.47
CA THR A 40 -10.46 8.86 -8.61
C THR A 40 -10.65 7.49 -7.96
N GLY A 41 -11.66 7.37 -7.09
CA GLY A 41 -11.99 6.10 -6.42
C GLY A 41 -10.99 5.65 -5.35
N PHE A 42 -10.07 6.52 -4.91
CA PHE A 42 -9.01 6.16 -3.96
C PHE A 42 -9.52 5.39 -2.73
N TYR A 43 -10.51 5.92 -2.02
CA TYR A 43 -11.02 5.29 -0.79
C TYR A 43 -11.79 3.99 -1.07
N ASP A 44 -12.45 3.87 -2.22
CA ASP A 44 -13.13 2.64 -2.63
C ASP A 44 -12.14 1.52 -2.94
N VAL A 45 -11.06 1.86 -3.64
CA VAL A 45 -9.95 0.94 -3.93
C VAL A 45 -9.24 0.55 -2.63
N GLN A 46 -8.95 1.51 -1.76
CA GLN A 46 -8.30 1.27 -0.46
C GLN A 46 -9.17 0.34 0.41
N LYS A 47 -10.49 0.57 0.45
CA LYS A 47 -11.44 -0.27 1.18
C LYS A 47 -11.48 -1.70 0.62
N ALA A 48 -11.45 -1.86 -0.70
CA ALA A 48 -11.42 -3.19 -1.32
C ALA A 48 -10.11 -3.93 -1.04
N ALA A 49 -8.97 -3.22 -1.00
CA ALA A 49 -7.70 -3.81 -0.60
C ALA A 49 -7.77 -4.35 0.84
N TYR A 50 -8.28 -3.54 1.79
CA TYR A 50 -8.45 -3.98 3.18
C TYR A 50 -9.42 -5.16 3.32
N ALA A 51 -10.55 -5.13 2.60
CA ALA A 51 -11.54 -6.20 2.62
C ALA A 51 -11.01 -7.55 2.09
N THR A 52 -9.90 -7.52 1.34
CA THR A 52 -9.28 -8.72 0.75
C THR A 52 -7.96 -9.11 1.40
N GLY A 53 -7.61 -8.51 2.55
CA GLY A 53 -6.49 -8.94 3.38
C GLY A 53 -5.22 -8.10 3.29
N ALA A 54 -5.30 -6.88 2.74
CA ALA A 54 -4.19 -5.93 2.86
C ALA A 54 -3.95 -5.54 4.33
N ILE A 55 -2.68 -5.55 4.75
CA ILE A 55 -2.22 -5.05 6.05
C ILE A 55 -2.29 -3.52 6.09
N ALA A 56 -1.84 -2.89 5.00
CA ALA A 56 -1.85 -1.45 4.82
C ALA A 56 -2.06 -1.13 3.33
N CYS A 57 -2.73 -0.01 3.03
CA CYS A 57 -2.94 0.46 1.67
C CYS A 57 -2.97 2.00 1.64
N GLY A 58 -2.32 2.59 0.66
CA GLY A 58 -2.23 4.05 0.54
C GLY A 58 -1.61 4.51 -0.77
N ILE A 59 -1.24 5.79 -0.81
CA ILE A 59 -0.59 6.43 -1.97
C ILE A 59 0.89 6.04 -2.00
N SER A 60 1.37 5.59 -3.15
CA SER A 60 2.79 5.35 -3.38
C SER A 60 3.47 6.63 -3.86
N GLY A 61 4.39 7.18 -3.06
CA GLY A 61 5.10 8.41 -3.36
C GLY A 61 4.15 9.60 -3.55
N SER A 62 4.15 10.19 -4.75
CA SER A 62 3.24 11.27 -5.11
C SER A 62 1.87 10.83 -5.65
N GLY A 63 1.66 9.53 -5.86
CA GLY A 63 0.55 9.06 -6.67
C GLY A 63 0.72 9.39 -8.16
N PRO A 64 -0.23 8.98 -9.03
CA PRO A 64 -1.52 8.36 -8.69
C PRO A 64 -1.43 6.89 -8.29
N THR A 65 -0.25 6.28 -8.38
CA THR A 65 0.00 4.90 -7.97
C THR A 65 -0.40 4.67 -6.52
N MET A 66 -1.13 3.58 -6.27
CA MET A 66 -1.44 3.08 -4.93
C MET A 66 -0.58 1.85 -4.63
N PHE A 67 -0.31 1.61 -3.35
CA PHE A 67 0.34 0.38 -2.89
C PHE A 67 -0.58 -0.36 -1.91
N ALA A 68 -0.36 -1.66 -1.78
CA ALA A 68 -0.92 -2.48 -0.71
C ALA A 68 0.16 -3.42 -0.17
N LEU A 69 0.29 -3.51 1.15
CA LEU A 69 1.14 -4.48 1.83
C LEU A 69 0.31 -5.72 2.18
N VAL A 70 0.85 -6.89 1.90
CA VAL A 70 0.21 -8.19 2.17
C VAL A 70 1.21 -9.13 2.82
N ARG A 71 0.74 -10.10 3.61
CA ARG A 71 1.62 -11.03 4.32
C ARG A 71 2.12 -12.16 3.41
N LYS A 72 1.25 -12.71 2.57
CA LYS A 72 1.55 -13.86 1.72
C LYS A 72 1.35 -13.54 0.25
N GLN A 73 2.14 -14.19 -0.61
CA GLN A 73 2.04 -14.04 -2.05
C GLN A 73 0.65 -14.41 -2.60
N HIS A 74 -0.02 -15.39 -1.99
CA HIS A 74 -1.38 -15.78 -2.38
C HIS A 74 -2.36 -14.60 -2.24
N ASP A 75 -2.28 -13.88 -1.12
CA ASP A 75 -3.13 -12.72 -0.83
C ASP A 75 -2.84 -11.56 -1.80
N ALA A 76 -1.59 -11.45 -2.28
CA ALA A 76 -1.18 -10.39 -3.21
C ALA A 76 -2.02 -10.38 -4.50
N ASN A 77 -2.28 -11.55 -5.08
CA ASN A 77 -3.08 -11.66 -6.29
C ASN A 77 -4.55 -11.29 -6.06
N ILE A 78 -5.11 -11.70 -4.90
CA ILE A 78 -6.50 -11.41 -4.53
C ILE A 78 -6.67 -9.91 -4.32
N VAL A 79 -5.80 -9.30 -3.52
CA VAL A 79 -5.78 -7.85 -3.27
C VAL A 79 -5.58 -7.05 -4.56
N THR A 80 -4.62 -7.46 -5.40
CA THR A 80 -4.38 -6.81 -6.70
C THR A 80 -5.64 -6.82 -7.55
N LYS A 81 -6.29 -7.97 -7.70
CA LYS A 81 -7.51 -8.10 -8.47
C LYS A 81 -8.63 -7.21 -7.92
N ALA A 82 -8.83 -7.21 -6.60
CA ALA A 82 -9.86 -6.39 -5.95
C ALA A 82 -9.64 -4.89 -6.18
N MET A 83 -8.38 -4.42 -6.11
CA MET A 83 -8.04 -3.04 -6.41
C MET A 83 -8.29 -2.68 -7.88
N GLN A 84 -7.86 -3.54 -8.81
CA GLN A 84 -8.06 -3.32 -10.25
C GLN A 84 -9.55 -3.33 -10.63
N ASP A 85 -10.32 -4.27 -10.08
CA ASP A 85 -11.75 -4.35 -10.34
C ASP A 85 -12.48 -3.11 -9.80
N LYS A 86 -12.04 -2.55 -8.66
CA LYS A 86 -12.54 -1.25 -8.20
C LYS A 86 -12.17 -0.10 -9.11
N PHE A 87 -10.95 -0.03 -9.63
CA PHE A 87 -10.61 0.99 -10.63
C PHE A 87 -11.46 0.88 -11.90
N LYS A 88 -11.80 -0.33 -12.34
CA LYS A 88 -12.69 -0.54 -13.50
C LYS A 88 -14.10 0.00 -13.28
N GLU A 89 -14.64 -0.05 -12.06
CA GLU A 89 -15.94 0.56 -11.74
C GLU A 89 -15.94 2.08 -11.99
N PHE A 90 -14.77 2.72 -11.92
CA PHE A 90 -14.56 4.13 -12.29
C PHE A 90 -14.12 4.33 -13.74
N ASN A 91 -14.23 3.30 -14.60
CA ASN A 91 -13.76 3.28 -15.99
C ASN A 91 -12.25 3.54 -16.14
N LEU A 92 -11.45 3.15 -15.15
CA LEU A 92 -9.99 3.29 -15.19
C LEU A 92 -9.31 1.95 -15.43
N ASN A 93 -8.42 1.93 -16.42
CA ASN A 93 -7.47 0.84 -16.61
C ASN A 93 -6.28 1.03 -15.67
N SER A 94 -5.76 -0.05 -15.10
CA SER A 94 -4.65 -0.01 -14.15
C SER A 94 -3.65 -1.13 -14.41
N ASN A 95 -2.35 -0.80 -14.45
CA ASN A 95 -1.28 -1.80 -14.40
C ASN A 95 -0.93 -2.13 -12.95
N SER A 96 -0.50 -3.36 -12.72
CA SER A 96 -0.16 -3.87 -11.38
C SER A 96 1.15 -4.63 -11.41
N TRP A 97 1.92 -4.49 -10.33
CA TRP A 97 3.14 -5.25 -10.09
C TRP A 97 3.10 -5.81 -8.68
N ILE A 98 3.49 -7.08 -8.54
CA ILE A 98 3.64 -7.73 -7.24
C ILE A 98 5.12 -8.03 -7.08
N SER A 99 5.74 -7.44 -6.06
CA SER A 99 7.13 -7.66 -5.73
C SER A 99 7.32 -7.83 -4.23
N ALA A 100 8.30 -8.65 -3.85
CA ALA A 100 8.84 -8.64 -2.50
C ALA A 100 9.79 -7.44 -2.33
N MET A 101 10.03 -7.03 -1.08
CA MET A 101 11.07 -6.05 -0.79
C MET A 101 12.44 -6.64 -1.15
N SER A 102 13.22 -5.91 -1.96
CA SER A 102 14.59 -6.28 -2.33
C SER A 102 15.57 -5.67 -1.32
N ASP A 103 16.51 -6.46 -0.83
CA ASP A 103 17.68 -6.00 -0.07
C ASP A 103 18.80 -5.50 -0.99
N LYS A 104 18.76 -5.89 -2.27
CA LYS A 104 19.65 -5.40 -3.32
C LYS A 104 19.09 -4.10 -3.89
N GLY A 105 19.87 -3.02 -3.73
CA GLY A 105 19.64 -1.75 -4.42
C GLY A 105 20.05 -1.82 -5.90
N ALA A 106 20.55 -0.72 -6.45
CA ALA A 106 21.06 -0.73 -7.82
C ALA A 106 22.34 -1.60 -7.94
N TYR A 107 22.41 -2.43 -8.99
CA TYR A 107 23.57 -3.24 -9.33
C TYR A 107 23.76 -3.32 -10.85
N ILE A 108 24.96 -3.67 -11.29
CA ILE A 108 25.30 -3.80 -12.72
C ILE A 108 24.80 -5.15 -13.22
N LEU A 109 24.00 -5.16 -14.29
CA LEU A 109 23.48 -6.40 -14.88
C LEU A 109 24.56 -7.15 -15.67
N GLU A 110 25.36 -6.43 -16.47
CA GLU A 110 26.54 -6.97 -17.18
C GLU A 110 27.59 -5.87 -17.35
N LYS A 111 28.88 -6.18 -17.12
CA LYS A 111 29.99 -5.35 -17.59
C LYS A 111 30.14 -5.61 -19.09
N LYS A 112 29.90 -4.60 -19.91
CA LYS A 112 30.33 -4.64 -21.32
C LYS A 112 31.84 -4.84 -21.41
#